data_AF-A0A4R2FI98-F1
#
_entry.id   AF-A0A4R2FI98-F1
#
_cell.length_a   1.000
_cell.length_b   1.000
_cell.length_c   1.000
_cell.angle_alpha   90.00
_cell.angle_beta   90.00
_cell.angle_gamma   90.00
#
_symmetry.space_group_name_H-M   'P 1'
#
loop_
_entity.id
_entity.type
_entity.pdbx_description
1 polymer ?
#
loop_
_entity_poly.entity_id
_entity_poly.type
_entity_poly.pdbx_seq_one_letter_code
_entity_poly.pdbx_strand_id
1 'polypeptide(L)'
;MKSKIPVVIGTLFLAYIAFVAVVVLVYKPNPEDMSWEDRQAYNQGKLTELKLGQSGESVVEMLGRPDFSEAKLSQGQTLNVLFYRTHQTRSDGVTTKDECTPLLFRNDQLIAWGDDTYQQYLQQATDTEPQPVRDTVATATKPVDSH
;
A
#
# COMPACT_ATOMS: atom_id res chain seq x y z
N MET A 1 -23.71 34.00 53.91
CA MET A 1 -22.54 33.94 53.01
C MET A 1 -22.98 33.32 51.70
N LYS A 2 -22.79 33.97 50.54
CA LYS A 2 -23.18 33.38 49.23
C LYS A 2 -22.18 32.27 48.88
N SER A 3 -22.70 31.05 48.63
CA SER A 3 -21.85 29.92 48.26
C SER A 3 -21.26 30.13 46.86
N LYS A 4 -19.93 30.03 46.74
CA LYS A 4 -19.21 30.11 45.46
C LYS A 4 -19.19 28.78 44.70
N ILE A 5 -19.69 27.72 45.32
CA ILE A 5 -19.71 26.34 44.80
C ILE A 5 -20.30 26.23 43.37
N PRO A 6 -21.45 26.83 43.03
CA PRO A 6 -22.00 26.71 41.67
C PRO A 6 -21.12 27.36 40.60
N VAL A 7 -20.41 28.44 40.94
CA VAL A 7 -19.46 29.10 40.02
C VAL A 7 -18.26 28.19 39.77
N VAL A 8 -17.71 27.59 40.83
CA VAL A 8 -16.58 26.66 40.70
C VAL A 8 -16.94 25.45 39.84
N ILE A 9 -18.12 24.86 40.05
CA ILE A 9 -18.60 23.73 39.24
C ILE A 9 -18.77 24.15 37.78
N GLY A 10 -19.38 25.30 37.52
CA GLY A 10 -19.55 25.83 36.16
C GLY A 10 -18.21 26.06 35.45
N THR A 11 -17.22 26.62 36.16
CA THR A 11 -15.87 26.84 35.60
C THR A 11 -15.17 25.52 35.29
N LEU A 12 -15.24 24.52 36.18
CA LEU A 12 -14.63 23.20 35.95
C LEU A 12 -15.27 22.49 34.75
N PHE A 13 -16.59 22.59 34.60
CA PHE A 13 -17.30 22.00 33.47
C PHE A 13 -16.90 22.65 32.13
N LEU A 14 -16.82 23.98 32.09
CA LEU A 14 -16.33 24.71 30.92
C LEU A 14 -14.87 24.36 30.59
N ALA A 15 -14.01 24.24 31.60
CA ALA A 15 -12.62 23.83 31.42
C ALA A 15 -12.51 22.41 30.85
N TYR A 16 -13.34 21.47 31.31
CA TYR A 16 -13.38 20.11 30.78
C TYR A 16 -13.83 20.07 29.30
N ILE A 17 -14.87 20.81 28.93
CA ILE A 17 -15.31 20.90 27.53
C ILE A 17 -14.21 21.48 26.65
N ALA A 18 -13.55 22.55 27.09
CA ALA A 18 -12.44 23.15 26.35
C ALA A 18 -11.28 22.14 26.17
N PHE A 19 -10.95 21.37 27.21
CA PHE A 19 -9.94 20.32 27.14
C PHE A 19 -10.31 19.24 26.13
N VAL A 20 -11.53 18.69 26.19
CA VAL A 20 -12.01 17.68 25.23
C VAL A 20 -11.99 18.21 23.80
N ALA A 21 -12.43 19.46 23.58
CA ALA A 21 -12.39 20.08 22.26
C ALA A 21 -10.95 20.17 21.71
N VAL A 22 -9.98 20.56 22.55
CA VAL A 22 -8.57 20.56 22.16
C VAL A 22 -8.09 19.15 21.82
N VAL A 23 -8.42 18.14 22.63
CA VAL A 23 -8.04 16.74 22.36
C VAL A 23 -8.61 16.27 21.02
N VAL A 24 -9.90 16.50 20.74
CA VAL A 24 -10.54 16.06 19.49
C VAL A 24 -9.96 16.78 18.27
N LEU A 25 -9.61 18.07 18.39
CA LEU A 25 -9.05 18.83 17.27
C LEU A 25 -7.57 18.52 17.00
N VAL A 26 -6.82 18.03 18.00
CA VAL A 26 -5.39 17.74 17.89
C VAL A 26 -5.11 16.26 17.63
N TYR A 27 -5.98 15.36 18.12
CA TYR A 27 -5.78 13.92 17.97
C TYR A 27 -5.92 13.47 16.51
N LYS A 28 -4.84 12.94 15.95
CA LYS A 28 -4.84 12.28 14.63
C LYS A 28 -4.85 10.76 14.87
N PRO A 29 -5.92 10.04 14.49
CA PRO A 29 -5.93 8.59 14.62
C PRO A 29 -4.84 8.00 13.70
N ASN A 30 -3.91 7.25 14.30
CA ASN A 30 -2.89 6.52 13.57
C ASN A 30 -3.40 5.10 13.26
N PRO A 31 -3.40 4.64 11.99
CA PRO A 31 -3.79 3.27 11.65
C PRO A 31 -3.01 2.19 12.41
N GLU A 32 -1.80 2.51 12.89
CA GLU A 32 -0.98 1.57 13.67
C GLU A 32 -1.50 1.30 15.09
N ASP A 33 -2.27 2.22 15.67
CA ASP A 33 -2.80 2.11 17.03
C ASP A 33 -4.19 1.45 17.07
N MET A 34 -4.77 1.14 15.90
CA MET A 34 -6.07 0.50 15.76
C MET A 34 -6.00 -1.00 16.10
N SER A 35 -7.12 -1.58 16.55
CA SER A 35 -7.23 -3.04 16.62
C SER A 35 -7.12 -3.64 15.22
N TRP A 36 -6.82 -4.94 15.12
CA TRP A 36 -6.66 -5.58 13.82
C TRP A 36 -7.96 -5.55 13.00
N GLU A 37 -9.12 -5.64 13.65
CA GLU A 37 -10.44 -5.53 13.01
C GLU A 37 -10.67 -4.13 12.42
N ASP A 38 -10.43 -3.10 13.23
CA ASP A 38 -10.63 -1.71 12.83
C ASP A 38 -9.64 -1.31 11.72
N ARG A 39 -8.38 -1.72 11.86
CA ARG A 39 -7.34 -1.50 10.84
C ARG A 39 -7.67 -2.19 9.52
N GLN A 40 -8.20 -3.40 9.57
CA GLN A 40 -8.62 -4.13 8.36
C GLN A 40 -9.75 -3.39 7.63
N ALA A 41 -10.80 -2.99 8.36
CA ALA A 41 -11.90 -2.23 7.79
C ALA A 41 -11.45 -0.85 7.27
N TYR A 42 -10.57 -0.18 8.00
CA TYR A 42 -9.95 1.08 7.60
C TYR A 42 -9.19 0.94 6.27
N ASN A 43 -8.27 -0.04 6.19
CA ASN A 43 -7.48 -0.30 4.99
C ASN A 43 -8.38 -0.61 3.79
N GLN A 44 -9.38 -1.49 3.97
CA GLN A 44 -10.33 -1.85 2.93
C GLN A 44 -11.07 -0.62 2.39
N GLY A 45 -11.50 0.31 3.27
CA GLY A 45 -12.11 1.57 2.86
C GLY A 45 -11.14 2.47 2.10
N LYS A 46 -9.91 2.63 2.61
CA LYS A 46 -8.88 3.49 2.02
C LYS A 46 -8.35 3.01 0.67
N LEU A 47 -8.43 1.73 0.35
CA LEU A 47 -8.12 1.23 -1.00
C LEU A 47 -8.94 1.92 -2.09
N THR A 48 -10.16 2.38 -1.79
CA THR A 48 -11.03 3.09 -2.75
C THR A 48 -10.57 4.52 -3.03
N GLU A 49 -9.70 5.08 -2.18
CA GLU A 49 -9.15 6.43 -2.30
C GLU A 49 -7.79 6.44 -3.01
N LEU A 50 -7.20 5.27 -3.27
CA LEU A 50 -5.93 5.13 -3.95
C LEU A 50 -5.98 5.66 -5.37
N LYS A 51 -4.87 6.23 -5.81
CA LYS A 51 -4.69 6.76 -7.16
C LYS A 51 -3.35 6.29 -7.72
N LEU A 52 -3.38 5.85 -8.97
CA LEU A 52 -2.15 5.58 -9.71
C LEU A 52 -1.25 6.82 -9.72
N GLY A 53 0.06 6.60 -9.60
CA GLY A 53 1.06 7.65 -9.50
C GLY A 53 1.29 8.21 -8.10
N GLN A 54 0.52 7.83 -7.08
CA GLN A 54 0.81 8.18 -5.68
C GLN A 54 2.19 7.67 -5.26
N SER A 55 2.90 8.47 -4.46
CA SER A 55 4.19 8.07 -3.89
C SER A 55 4.00 6.98 -2.83
N GLY A 56 5.01 6.16 -2.61
CA GLY A 56 5.02 5.20 -1.51
C GLY A 56 4.83 5.88 -0.15
N GLU A 57 5.46 7.04 0.04
CA GLU A 57 5.29 7.87 1.24
C GLU A 57 3.83 8.29 1.46
N SER A 58 3.15 8.81 0.42
CA SER A 58 1.74 9.22 0.53
C SER A 58 0.82 8.04 0.87
N VAL A 59 1.11 6.85 0.36
CA VAL A 59 0.36 5.64 0.69
C VAL A 59 0.62 5.21 2.13
N VAL A 60 1.86 5.27 2.62
CA VAL A 60 2.21 4.93 4.01
C VAL A 60 1.63 5.94 5.00
N GLU A 61 1.60 7.24 4.67
CA GLU A 61 0.91 8.24 5.48
C GLU A 61 -0.59 7.98 5.60
N MET A 62 -1.20 7.44 4.53
CA MET A 62 -2.62 7.13 4.49
C MET A 62 -2.97 5.82 5.20
N LEU A 63 -2.20 4.74 4.98
CA LEU A 63 -2.51 3.38 5.42
C LEU A 63 -1.71 2.93 6.65
N GLY A 64 -0.71 3.71 7.08
CA GLY A 64 0.26 3.32 8.09
C GLY A 64 1.35 2.39 7.53
N ARG A 65 2.17 1.80 8.42
CA ARG A 65 3.19 0.83 8.02
C ARG A 65 2.56 -0.44 7.44
N PRO A 66 3.04 -0.95 6.28
CA PRO A 66 2.54 -2.20 5.70
C PRO A 66 2.86 -3.42 6.57
N ASP A 67 2.06 -4.47 6.44
CA ASP A 67 2.25 -5.75 7.13
C ASP A 67 3.45 -6.51 6.57
N PHE A 68 3.64 -6.45 5.25
CA PHE A 68 4.80 -6.99 4.56
C PHE A 68 5.28 -6.04 3.46
N SER A 69 6.55 -6.16 3.08
CA SER A 69 7.10 -5.44 1.93
C SER A 69 8.15 -6.29 1.22
N GLU A 70 8.18 -6.19 -0.11
CA GLU A 70 9.26 -6.74 -0.92
C GLU A 70 9.72 -5.71 -1.95
N ALA A 71 10.98 -5.80 -2.36
CA ALA A 71 11.53 -4.93 -3.40
C ALA A 71 12.58 -5.66 -4.22
N LYS A 72 12.71 -5.27 -5.49
CA LYS A 72 13.74 -5.74 -6.41
C LYS A 72 14.04 -4.71 -7.48
N LEU A 73 15.19 -4.88 -8.14
CA LEU A 73 15.50 -4.19 -9.37
C LEU A 73 15.05 -5.06 -10.56
N SER A 74 14.37 -4.45 -11.52
CA SER A 74 14.06 -5.08 -12.81
C SER A 74 14.26 -4.08 -13.93
N GLN A 75 15.02 -4.46 -14.95
CA GLN A 75 15.28 -3.60 -16.14
C GLN A 75 15.74 -2.17 -15.78
N GLY A 76 16.56 -2.03 -14.72
CA GLY A 76 17.04 -0.72 -14.25
C GLY A 76 15.97 0.14 -13.56
N GLN A 77 14.82 -0.43 -13.20
CA GLN A 77 13.74 0.20 -12.45
C GLN A 77 13.64 -0.45 -11.06
N THR A 78 13.27 0.35 -10.06
CA THR A 78 12.97 -0.19 -8.74
C THR A 78 11.52 -0.62 -8.69
N LEU A 79 11.26 -1.87 -8.36
CA LEU A 79 9.93 -2.40 -8.10
C LEU A 79 9.81 -2.71 -6.63
N ASN A 80 8.75 -2.23 -5.99
CA ASN A 80 8.42 -2.54 -4.60
C ASN A 80 6.94 -2.89 -4.49
N VAL A 81 6.62 -3.88 -3.66
CA VAL A 81 5.26 -4.27 -3.35
C VAL A 81 5.04 -4.18 -1.85
N LEU A 82 4.00 -3.45 -1.45
CA LEU A 82 3.56 -3.32 -0.07
C LEU A 82 2.29 -4.13 0.12
N PHE A 83 2.19 -4.84 1.24
CA PHE A 83 1.02 -5.66 1.57
C PHE A 83 0.34 -5.06 2.79
N TYR A 84 -0.96 -4.78 2.65
CA TYR A 84 -1.81 -4.30 3.74
C TYR A 84 -2.91 -5.31 4.01
N ARG A 85 -3.12 -5.68 5.27
CA ARG A 85 -4.25 -6.52 5.68
C ARG A 85 -5.57 -5.82 5.34
N THR A 86 -6.44 -6.49 4.58
CA THR A 86 -7.71 -5.93 4.07
C THR A 86 -8.88 -6.89 4.21
N HIS A 87 -8.60 -8.15 4.53
CA HIS A 87 -9.61 -9.17 4.74
C HIS A 87 -9.08 -10.22 5.72
N GLN A 88 -9.98 -11.07 6.19
CA GLN A 88 -9.66 -12.19 7.06
C GLN A 88 -9.92 -13.49 6.31
N THR A 89 -8.92 -14.36 6.30
CA THR A 89 -9.02 -15.73 5.79
C THR A 89 -9.06 -16.72 6.95
N ARG A 90 -8.34 -16.43 8.04
CA ARG A 90 -8.27 -17.29 9.24
C ARG A 90 -8.35 -16.46 10.53
N SER A 91 -8.85 -17.08 11.60
CA SER A 91 -8.98 -16.45 12.93
C SER A 91 -7.98 -17.03 13.92
N ASP A 92 -6.71 -17.12 13.50
CA ASP A 92 -5.58 -17.62 14.29
C ASP A 92 -4.72 -16.50 14.91
N GLY A 93 -5.05 -15.23 14.62
CA GLY A 93 -4.34 -14.06 15.12
C GLY A 93 -3.01 -13.77 14.42
N VAL A 94 -2.70 -14.48 13.33
CA VAL A 94 -1.48 -14.29 12.54
C VAL A 94 -1.83 -13.72 11.19
N THR A 95 -1.31 -12.55 10.84
CA THR A 95 -1.47 -12.00 9.48
C THR A 95 -0.63 -12.81 8.50
N THR A 96 -1.25 -13.28 7.42
CA THR A 96 -0.57 -13.91 6.29
C THR A 96 -0.83 -13.14 4.99
N LYS A 97 0.02 -13.34 3.96
CA LYS A 97 -0.07 -12.57 2.71
C LYS A 97 -1.39 -12.77 1.94
N ASP A 98 -2.02 -13.92 2.11
CA ASP A 98 -3.35 -14.26 1.57
C ASP A 98 -4.51 -13.56 2.31
N GLU A 99 -4.20 -12.71 3.30
CA GLU A 99 -5.15 -11.81 3.98
C GLU A 99 -4.92 -10.33 3.60
N CYS A 100 -3.97 -10.10 2.69
CA CYS A 100 -3.50 -8.77 2.33
C CYS A 100 -3.83 -8.41 0.88
N THR A 101 -4.03 -7.12 0.62
CA THR A 101 -4.02 -6.59 -0.74
C THR A 101 -2.62 -6.06 -1.08
N PRO A 102 -1.99 -6.56 -2.15
CA PRO A 102 -0.71 -6.04 -2.63
C PRO A 102 -0.89 -4.73 -3.40
N LEU A 103 -0.01 -3.77 -3.13
CA LEU A 103 0.14 -2.49 -3.84
C LEU A 103 1.52 -2.48 -4.48
N LEU A 104 1.59 -2.46 -5.82
CA LEU A 104 2.83 -2.47 -6.59
C LEU A 104 3.21 -1.06 -7.01
N PHE A 105 4.48 -0.76 -6.79
CA PHE A 105 5.11 0.50 -7.10
C PHE A 105 6.26 0.28 -8.08
N ARG A 106 6.48 1.28 -8.94
CA ARG A 106 7.63 1.38 -9.83
C ARG A 106 8.25 2.75 -9.65
N ASN A 107 9.53 2.78 -9.28
CA ASN A 107 10.26 4.01 -8.93
C ASN A 107 9.46 4.91 -7.98
N ASP A 108 8.99 4.31 -6.87
CA ASP A 108 8.18 4.95 -5.84
C ASP A 108 6.75 5.37 -6.27
N GLN A 109 6.31 5.10 -7.50
CA GLN A 109 4.96 5.43 -7.95
C GLN A 109 4.04 4.21 -7.95
N LEU A 110 2.84 4.33 -7.35
CA LEU A 110 1.82 3.29 -7.36
C LEU A 110 1.35 3.01 -8.79
N ILE A 111 1.55 1.78 -9.27
CA ILE A 111 1.18 1.38 -10.64
C ILE A 111 0.08 0.32 -10.70
N ALA A 112 -0.17 -0.41 -9.61
CA ALA A 112 -1.24 -1.40 -9.52
C ALA A 112 -1.56 -1.74 -8.06
N TRP A 113 -2.78 -2.22 -7.80
CA TRP A 113 -3.16 -2.89 -6.55
C TRP A 113 -4.31 -3.87 -6.81
N GLY A 114 -4.47 -4.86 -5.91
CA GLY A 114 -5.50 -5.91 -6.04
C GLY A 114 -4.92 -7.29 -6.36
N ASP A 115 -5.79 -8.28 -6.58
CA ASP A 115 -5.47 -9.71 -6.54
C ASP A 115 -4.30 -10.15 -7.45
N ASP A 116 -4.27 -9.67 -8.70
CA ASP A 116 -3.24 -10.06 -9.67
C ASP A 116 -1.90 -9.32 -9.50
N THR A 117 -1.86 -8.31 -8.62
CA THR A 117 -0.73 -7.38 -8.53
C THR A 117 0.55 -8.06 -8.07
N TYR A 118 0.45 -9.04 -7.16
CA TYR A 118 1.64 -9.78 -6.73
C TYR A 118 2.19 -10.68 -7.84
N GLN A 119 1.32 -11.26 -8.68
CA GLN A 119 1.78 -12.02 -9.86
C GLN A 119 2.48 -11.12 -10.87
N GLN A 120 1.96 -9.90 -11.10
CA GLN A 120 2.63 -8.90 -11.94
C GLN A 120 4.01 -8.52 -11.38
N TYR A 121 4.12 -8.34 -10.06
CA TYR A 121 5.40 -8.15 -9.40
C TYR A 121 6.35 -9.30 -9.73
N LEU A 122 5.95 -10.57 -9.50
CA LEU A 122 6.78 -11.74 -9.77
C LEU A 122 7.21 -11.84 -11.24
N GLN A 123 6.28 -11.68 -12.19
CA GLN A 123 6.54 -11.77 -13.63
C GLN A 123 7.54 -10.74 -14.13
N GLN A 124 7.49 -9.50 -13.62
CA GLN A 124 8.46 -8.47 -14.02
C GLN A 124 9.90 -8.77 -13.56
N ALA A 125 10.18 -9.79 -12.73
CA ALA A 125 11.56 -10.25 -12.52
C ALA A 125 12.05 -11.19 -13.62
N THR A 126 11.13 -11.90 -14.28
CA THR A 126 11.45 -13.08 -15.08
C THR A 126 11.84 -12.72 -16.51
N ASP A 127 11.60 -11.49 -16.97
CA ASP A 127 11.99 -11.01 -18.31
C ASP A 127 13.51 -10.80 -18.48
N THR A 128 14.32 -11.31 -17.54
CA THR A 128 15.78 -11.48 -17.68
C THR A 128 16.08 -12.93 -18.11
N GLU A 129 15.41 -13.45 -19.13
CA GLU A 129 15.89 -14.63 -19.85
C GLU A 129 16.38 -14.15 -21.22
N PRO A 130 17.67 -14.33 -21.56
CA PRO A 130 18.18 -13.89 -22.86
C PRO A 130 17.42 -14.66 -23.95
N GLN A 131 16.63 -13.93 -24.74
CA GLN A 131 15.98 -14.52 -25.91
C GLN A 131 17.05 -15.17 -26.80
N PRO A 132 16.83 -16.41 -27.29
CA PRO A 132 17.77 -17.02 -28.21
C PRO A 132 17.82 -16.13 -29.45
N VAL A 133 19.02 -15.60 -29.73
CA VAL A 133 19.32 -14.81 -30.93
C VAL A 133 18.87 -15.66 -32.12
N ARG A 134 17.75 -15.28 -32.74
CA ARG A 134 17.32 -15.88 -34.00
C ARG A 134 18.29 -15.38 -35.05
N ASP A 135 19.32 -16.19 -35.31
CA ASP A 135 20.23 -16.00 -36.43
C ASP A 135 19.41 -15.89 -37.72
N THR A 136 19.27 -14.65 -38.18
CA THR A 136 18.65 -14.36 -39.47
C THR A 136 19.72 -14.55 -40.53
N VAL A 137 19.99 -15.79 -40.91
CA VAL A 137 20.80 -16.06 -42.11
C VAL A 137 19.90 -15.86 -43.32
N ALA A 138 19.84 -14.61 -43.76
CA ALA A 138 19.41 -14.26 -45.10
C ALA A 138 20.48 -14.75 -46.09
N THR A 139 20.29 -15.94 -46.66
CA THR A 139 21.02 -16.33 -47.88
C THR A 139 20.16 -15.98 -49.08
N ALA A 140 20.38 -14.78 -49.61
CA ALA A 140 19.93 -14.41 -50.94
C ALA A 140 20.95 -14.88 -51.98
N THR A 141 20.41 -15.44 -53.06
CA THR A 141 20.90 -15.45 -54.46
C THR A 141 22.12 -16.30 -54.87
N LYS A 142 21.86 -17.25 -55.77
CA LYS A 142 22.46 -17.25 -57.13
C LYS A 142 21.53 -17.95 -58.15
N PRO A 143 21.34 -17.41 -59.37
CA PRO A 143 20.51 -18.04 -60.40
C PRO A 143 21.31 -18.98 -61.32
N VAL A 144 20.56 -19.89 -61.95
CA VAL A 144 20.67 -20.48 -63.30
C VAL A 144 22.08 -20.61 -63.90
N ASP A 145 22.47 -21.84 -64.22
CA ASP A 145 23.02 -22.17 -65.55
C ASP A 145 22.63 -23.59 -65.96
N SER A 146 22.17 -23.68 -67.20
CA SER A 146 21.75 -24.84 -67.96
C SER A 146 22.94 -25.57 -68.59
N HIS A 147 22.96 -26.90 -68.52
CA HIS A 147 23.26 -27.85 -69.61
C HIS A 147 22.99 -29.29 -69.17
#